data_AF-Q7XZ52-F1
#
_entry.id   AF-Q7XZ52-F1
#
_cell.length_a   1.000
_cell.length_b   1.000
_cell.length_c   1.000
_cell.angle_alpha   90.00
_cell.angle_beta   90.00
_cell.angle_gamma   90.00
#
_symmetry.space_group_name_H-M   'P 1'
#
loop_
_entity.id
_entity.type
_entity.pdbx_description
1 polymer ?
#
loop_
_entity_poly.entity_id
_entity_poly.type
_entity_poly.pdbx_seq_one_letter_code
_entity_poly.pdbx_strand_id
1 'polypeptide(L)'
;MSDKASTSSVTFTDLTPAAGVNQAFDAVLTATDRVDAAKTFVDSQCSHVSSLSPSSGLVSAVEKLLSSSDKKGAASREAALLVVCELLAKHQMAASPYLSSLLPAILTLMADKHSKHVQNAAVKAGTAIVDVLGPVAKRGVAVEKLVGAIDVSAKWQTQGGRGQPHHQDRRRGSPGKSGHACPTSSPPSPPLMC
;
A
#
# COMPACT_ATOMS: atom_id res chain seq x y z
N MET A 1 58.23 1.12 20.07
CA MET A 1 57.25 1.68 19.10
C MET A 1 56.21 0.60 18.90
N SER A 2 55.09 0.68 19.61
CA SER A 2 54.03 -0.33 19.57
C SER A 2 52.72 0.42 19.37
N ASP A 3 52.26 0.43 18.12
CA ASP A 3 51.00 1.05 17.73
C ASP A 3 49.83 0.27 18.32
N LYS A 4 49.01 0.99 19.09
CA LYS A 4 47.82 0.49 19.77
C LYS A 4 46.64 0.63 18.80
N ALA A 5 46.23 -0.47 18.19
CA ALA A 5 45.07 -0.49 17.30
C ALA A 5 43.77 -0.25 18.07
N SER A 6 43.15 0.91 17.86
CA SER A 6 41.79 1.21 18.32
C SER A 6 40.78 0.40 17.50
N THR A 7 40.28 -0.68 18.07
CA THR A 7 39.12 -1.40 17.55
C THR A 7 37.85 -0.60 17.85
N SER A 8 37.29 0.04 16.80
CA SER A 8 35.98 0.67 16.84
C SER A 8 34.91 -0.38 17.08
N SER A 9 34.31 -0.36 18.29
CA SER A 9 33.14 -1.16 18.63
C SER A 9 31.97 -0.75 17.75
N VAL A 10 31.59 -1.61 16.80
CA VAL A 10 30.34 -1.47 16.04
C VAL A 10 29.20 -1.79 17.00
N THR A 11 28.53 -0.76 17.50
CA THR A 11 27.27 -0.91 18.24
C THR A 11 26.20 -1.33 17.26
N PHE A 12 25.86 -2.62 17.28
CA PHE A 12 24.65 -3.11 16.63
C PHE A 12 23.48 -2.59 17.46
N THR A 13 22.78 -1.56 16.96
CA THR A 13 21.55 -1.09 17.60
C THR A 13 20.55 -2.24 17.53
N ASP A 14 20.34 -2.89 18.66
CA ASP A 14 19.43 -4.04 18.78
C ASP A 14 18.04 -3.64 18.27
N LEU A 15 17.48 -4.51 17.44
CA LEU A 15 16.16 -4.34 16.85
C LEU A 15 15.15 -4.12 17.99
N THR A 16 14.38 -3.03 17.91
CA THR A 16 13.34 -2.74 18.88
C THR A 16 12.41 -3.96 18.97
N PRO A 17 12.25 -4.60 20.15
CA PRO A 17 11.38 -5.76 20.30
C PRO A 17 9.97 -5.41 19.83
N ALA A 18 9.18 -6.40 19.42
CA ALA A 18 7.83 -6.20 18.87
C ALA A 18 6.91 -5.29 19.72
N ALA A 19 7.17 -5.18 21.03
CA ALA A 19 6.51 -4.20 21.92
C ALA A 19 6.83 -2.73 21.56
N GLY A 20 8.09 -2.41 21.24
CA GLY A 20 8.52 -1.07 20.82
C GLY A 20 7.94 -0.66 19.47
N VAL A 21 7.73 -1.61 18.56
CA VAL A 21 7.06 -1.37 17.27
C VAL A 21 5.63 -0.88 17.48
N ASN A 22 4.85 -1.53 18.35
CA ASN A 22 3.47 -1.12 18.62
C ASN A 22 3.40 0.27 19.28
N GLN A 23 4.28 0.56 20.24
CA GLN A 23 4.31 1.85 20.92
C GLN A 23 4.72 2.99 19.98
N ALA A 24 5.66 2.74 19.08
CA ALA A 24 6.06 3.71 18.07
C ALA A 24 5.01 3.88 16.97
N PHE A 25 4.16 2.86 16.73
CA PHE A 25 2.96 3.00 15.91
C PHE A 25 1.91 3.92 16.54
N ASP A 26 1.74 3.93 17.86
CA ASP A 26 0.80 4.83 18.55
C ASP A 26 1.09 6.31 18.28
N ALA A 27 2.37 6.68 18.10
CA ALA A 27 2.75 8.03 17.70
C ALA A 27 2.21 8.39 16.30
N VAL A 28 2.23 7.46 15.35
CA VAL A 28 1.64 7.66 14.02
C VAL A 28 0.12 7.74 14.09
N LEU A 29 -0.52 6.99 14.99
CA LEU A 29 -1.98 6.99 15.15
C LEU A 29 -2.53 8.30 15.70
N THR A 30 -1.82 8.87 16.67
CA THR A 30 -2.21 10.10 17.37
C THR A 30 -1.80 11.38 16.61
N ALA A 31 -0.92 11.27 15.62
CA ALA A 31 -0.49 12.39 14.81
C ALA A 31 -1.64 13.01 13.99
N THR A 32 -1.64 14.34 13.90
CA THR A 32 -2.55 15.09 13.02
C THR A 32 -2.22 14.84 11.55
N ASP A 33 -0.92 14.83 11.21
CA ASP A 33 -0.42 14.42 9.89
C ASP A 33 0.22 13.04 10.00
N ARG A 34 -0.54 12.01 9.61
CA ARG A 34 -0.07 10.62 9.67
C ARG A 34 1.00 10.30 8.63
N VAL A 35 1.08 11.06 7.53
CA VAL A 35 2.07 10.82 6.48
C VAL A 35 3.44 11.24 6.98
N ASP A 36 3.55 12.45 7.52
CA ASP A 36 4.81 12.95 8.09
C ASP A 36 5.25 12.14 9.32
N ALA A 37 4.30 11.71 10.15
CA ALA A 37 4.58 10.81 11.27
C ALA A 37 5.08 9.43 10.82
N ALA A 38 4.47 8.83 9.78
CA ALA A 38 4.93 7.56 9.21
C ALA A 38 6.36 7.68 8.66
N LYS A 39 6.67 8.79 7.98
CA LYS A 39 8.01 9.08 7.48
C LYS A 39 9.01 9.20 8.62
N THR A 40 8.69 9.97 9.66
CA THR A 40 9.53 10.14 10.85
C THR A 40 9.76 8.80 11.58
N PHE A 41 8.73 7.95 11.65
CA PHE A 41 8.85 6.60 12.19
C PHE A 41 9.84 5.75 11.38
N VAL A 42 9.69 5.72 10.06
CA VAL A 42 10.59 4.98 9.16
C VAL A 42 12.02 5.54 9.22
N ASP A 43 12.17 6.85 9.39
CA ASP A 43 13.47 7.49 9.50
C ASP A 43 14.21 7.16 10.80
N SER A 44 13.49 7.11 11.91
CA SER A 44 14.07 6.82 13.22
C SER A 44 14.25 5.33 13.51
N GLN A 45 13.25 4.49 13.17
CA GLN A 45 13.21 3.07 13.57
C GLN A 45 13.64 2.11 12.45
N CYS A 46 13.58 2.55 11.20
CA CYS A 46 13.85 1.71 10.03
C CYS A 46 14.93 2.33 9.14
N SER A 47 16.02 2.80 9.75
CA SER A 47 17.16 3.39 9.03
C SER A 47 17.86 2.39 8.10
N HIS A 48 17.88 1.10 8.46
CA HIS A 48 18.52 0.03 7.70
C HIS A 48 17.52 -1.04 7.26
N VAL A 49 17.73 -1.62 6.07
CA VAL A 49 16.89 -2.73 5.54
C VAL A 49 16.81 -3.91 6.50
N SER A 50 17.83 -4.13 7.34
CA SER A 50 17.82 -5.19 8.36
C SER A 50 16.65 -5.09 9.34
N SER A 51 16.05 -3.90 9.51
CA SER A 51 14.83 -3.71 10.30
C SER A 51 13.60 -4.37 9.69
N LEU A 52 13.65 -4.79 8.43
CA LEU A 52 12.60 -5.53 7.74
C LEU A 52 12.80 -7.05 7.82
N SER A 53 13.92 -7.50 8.39
CA SER A 53 14.17 -8.93 8.58
C SER A 53 13.06 -9.59 9.40
N PRO A 54 12.75 -10.88 9.17
CA PRO A 54 11.74 -11.59 9.96
C PRO A 54 11.98 -11.52 11.47
N SER A 55 13.24 -11.45 11.90
CA SER A 55 13.66 -11.31 13.31
C SER A 55 13.25 -9.99 13.95
N SER A 56 13.01 -8.93 13.18
CA SER A 56 12.56 -7.65 13.76
C SER A 56 11.10 -7.68 14.23
N GLY A 57 10.30 -8.62 13.72
CA GLY A 57 8.86 -8.69 13.99
C GLY A 57 8.04 -7.55 13.38
N LEU A 58 8.66 -6.55 12.73
CA LEU A 58 7.97 -5.38 12.17
C LEU A 58 6.94 -5.78 11.10
N VAL A 59 7.35 -6.62 10.14
CA VAL A 59 6.47 -7.06 9.04
C VAL A 59 5.28 -7.86 9.59
N SER A 60 5.50 -8.72 10.60
CA SER A 60 4.44 -9.48 11.25
C SER A 60 3.49 -8.59 12.06
N ALA A 61 4.01 -7.57 12.74
CA ALA A 61 3.20 -6.58 13.44
C ALA A 61 2.31 -5.78 12.46
N VAL A 62 2.88 -5.34 11.34
CA VAL A 62 2.15 -4.66 10.27
C VAL A 62 1.07 -5.59 9.70
N GLU A 63 1.40 -6.83 9.37
CA GLU A 63 0.44 -7.82 8.86
C GLU A 63 -0.74 -8.04 9.81
N LYS A 64 -0.46 -8.13 11.12
CA LYS A 64 -1.48 -8.26 12.16
C LYS A 64 -2.42 -7.05 12.20
N LEU A 65 -1.87 -5.83 12.08
CA LEU A 65 -2.68 -4.61 12.01
C LEU A 65 -3.56 -4.59 10.75
N LEU A 66 -2.99 -4.92 9.58
CA LEU A 66 -3.71 -4.96 8.30
C LEU A 66 -4.83 -6.00 8.30
N SER A 67 -4.62 -7.13 8.97
CA SER A 67 -5.60 -8.23 9.05
C SER A 67 -6.74 -7.98 10.05
N SER A 68 -6.70 -6.89 10.82
CA SER A 68 -7.79 -6.54 11.74
C SER A 68 -9.07 -6.17 10.99
N SER A 69 -10.18 -6.87 11.24
CA SER A 69 -11.48 -6.57 10.63
C SER A 69 -12.31 -5.54 11.41
N ASP A 70 -11.76 -5.01 12.50
CA ASP A 70 -12.50 -4.15 13.40
C ASP A 70 -12.79 -2.79 12.78
N LYS A 71 -14.04 -2.31 12.94
CA LYS A 71 -14.44 -0.96 12.51
C LYS A 71 -13.60 0.13 13.18
N LYS A 72 -13.24 -0.08 14.46
CA LYS A 72 -12.40 0.84 15.24
C LYS A 72 -10.92 0.81 14.83
N GLY A 73 -10.48 -0.24 14.13
CA GLY A 73 -9.11 -0.41 13.66
C GLY A 73 -8.77 0.32 12.36
N ALA A 74 -9.70 1.08 11.78
CA ALA A 74 -9.48 1.75 10.49
C ALA A 74 -8.27 2.70 10.50
N ALA A 75 -8.09 3.48 11.57
CA ALA A 75 -6.93 4.36 11.72
C ALA A 75 -5.61 3.57 11.82
N SER A 76 -5.63 2.44 12.52
CA SER A 76 -4.47 1.54 12.63
C SER A 76 -4.07 0.92 11.30
N ARG A 77 -5.04 0.50 10.50
CA ARG A 77 -4.80 0.00 9.15
C ARG A 77 -4.25 1.07 8.22
N GLU A 78 -4.83 2.28 8.27
CA GLU A 78 -4.34 3.41 7.49
C GLU A 78 -2.88 3.73 7.83
N ALA A 79 -2.55 3.88 9.11
CA ALA A 79 -1.18 4.15 9.55
C ALA A 79 -0.20 3.05 9.12
N ALA A 80 -0.59 1.77 9.25
CA ALA A 80 0.22 0.65 8.81
C ALA A 80 0.50 0.71 7.29
N LEU A 81 -0.51 1.04 6.48
CA LEU A 81 -0.34 1.20 5.03
C LEU A 81 0.56 2.38 4.66
N LEU A 82 0.49 3.49 5.39
CA LEU A 82 1.38 4.63 5.20
C LEU A 82 2.83 4.27 5.54
N VAL A 83 3.06 3.57 6.65
CA VAL A 83 4.39 3.04 6.99
C VAL A 83 4.93 2.12 5.90
N VAL A 84 4.10 1.25 5.32
CA VAL A 84 4.51 0.42 4.17
C VAL A 84 4.94 1.28 2.96
N CYS A 85 4.19 2.35 2.66
CA CYS A 85 4.58 3.29 1.58
C CYS A 85 5.94 3.92 1.85
N GLU A 86 6.17 4.42 3.07
CA GLU A 86 7.42 5.09 3.43
C GLU A 86 8.61 4.11 3.49
N LEU A 87 8.39 2.87 3.94
CA LEU A 87 9.40 1.82 3.88
C LEU A 87 9.84 1.52 2.43
N LEU A 88 8.90 1.47 1.50
CA LEU A 88 9.20 1.30 0.07
C LEU A 88 9.87 2.53 -0.53
N ALA A 89 9.43 3.73 -0.16
CA ALA A 89 10.05 4.96 -0.61
C ALA A 89 11.53 5.04 -0.17
N LYS A 90 11.83 4.60 1.06
CA LYS A 90 13.17 4.63 1.63
C LYS A 90 14.09 3.53 1.08
N HIS A 91 13.62 2.28 1.11
CA HIS A 91 14.46 1.10 0.85
C HIS A 91 14.27 0.51 -0.54
N GLN A 92 13.26 0.96 -1.29
CA GLN A 92 13.00 0.58 -2.67
C GLN A 92 13.01 -0.95 -2.84
N MET A 93 13.75 -1.45 -3.83
CA MET A 93 13.81 -2.86 -4.19
C MET A 93 14.25 -3.76 -3.03
N ALA A 94 15.04 -3.24 -2.09
CA ALA A 94 15.54 -4.03 -0.96
C ALA A 94 14.43 -4.39 0.05
N ALA A 95 13.38 -3.55 0.16
CA ALA A 95 12.21 -3.84 1.01
C ALA A 95 11.20 -4.79 0.35
N SER A 96 11.20 -4.85 -0.99
CA SER A 96 10.24 -5.60 -1.78
C SER A 96 10.02 -7.06 -1.34
N PRO A 97 11.06 -7.91 -1.12
CA PRO A 97 10.82 -9.30 -0.74
C PRO A 97 10.09 -9.44 0.58
N TYR A 98 10.38 -8.56 1.55
CA TYR A 98 9.76 -8.57 2.87
C TYR A 98 8.32 -8.05 2.86
N LEU A 99 8.03 -7.02 2.06
CA LEU A 99 6.72 -6.39 2.01
C LEU A 99 5.75 -7.06 1.03
N SER A 100 6.26 -7.85 0.07
CA SER A 100 5.44 -8.56 -0.90
C SER A 100 4.49 -9.60 -0.27
N SER A 101 4.85 -10.13 0.91
CA SER A 101 3.97 -11.03 1.69
C SER A 101 2.69 -10.34 2.17
N LEU A 102 2.71 -9.00 2.33
CA LEU A 102 1.57 -8.20 2.79
C LEU A 102 0.53 -7.95 1.69
N LEU A 103 0.86 -8.22 0.42
CA LEU A 103 -0.01 -7.93 -0.73
C LEU A 103 -1.44 -8.49 -0.58
N PRO A 104 -1.68 -9.74 -0.12
CA PRO A 104 -3.04 -10.25 0.06
C PRO A 104 -3.89 -9.42 1.04
N ALA A 105 -3.29 -9.00 2.16
CA ALA A 105 -3.97 -8.16 3.14
C ALA A 105 -4.25 -6.77 2.55
N ILE A 106 -3.27 -6.16 1.86
CA ILE A 106 -3.42 -4.86 1.20
C ILE A 106 -4.53 -4.91 0.13
N LEU A 107 -4.57 -5.95 -0.70
CA LEU A 107 -5.59 -6.14 -1.73
C LEU A 107 -7.00 -6.26 -1.12
N THR A 108 -7.12 -6.96 0.01
CA THR A 108 -8.39 -7.04 0.76
C THR A 108 -8.83 -5.66 1.24
N LEU A 109 -7.90 -4.82 1.71
CA LEU A 109 -8.17 -3.47 2.20
C LEU A 109 -8.47 -2.45 1.10
N MET A 110 -8.12 -2.72 -0.16
CA MET A 110 -8.60 -1.91 -1.28
C MET A 110 -10.14 -1.91 -1.40
N ALA A 111 -10.79 -2.95 -0.85
CA ALA A 111 -12.24 -3.07 -0.75
C ALA A 111 -12.79 -2.79 0.66
N ASP A 112 -12.02 -2.15 1.56
CA ASP A 112 -12.44 -1.86 2.93
C ASP A 112 -13.70 -0.99 2.93
N LYS A 113 -14.78 -1.45 3.57
CA LYS A 113 -16.08 -0.74 3.58
C LYS A 113 -16.16 0.39 4.60
N HIS A 114 -15.20 0.47 5.51
CA HIS A 114 -15.29 1.27 6.72
C HIS A 114 -14.58 2.61 6.57
N SER A 115 -13.55 2.69 5.73
CA SER A 115 -12.79 3.93 5.54
C SER A 115 -12.27 4.10 4.12
N LYS A 116 -12.64 5.22 3.48
CA LYS A 116 -12.08 5.61 2.18
C LYS A 116 -10.59 5.93 2.28
N HIS A 117 -10.13 6.41 3.44
CA HIS A 117 -8.72 6.66 3.70
C HIS A 117 -7.91 5.37 3.65
N VAL A 118 -8.42 4.29 4.27
CA VAL A 118 -7.80 2.96 4.20
C VAL A 118 -7.76 2.44 2.77
N GLN A 119 -8.84 2.55 2.00
CA GLN A 119 -8.84 2.16 0.59
C GLN A 119 -7.77 2.91 -0.21
N ASN A 120 -7.70 4.24 -0.07
CA ASN A 120 -6.73 5.06 -0.79
C ASN A 120 -5.29 4.73 -0.40
N ALA A 121 -5.02 4.54 0.90
CA ALA A 121 -3.71 4.12 1.39
C ALA A 121 -3.34 2.71 0.89
N ALA A 122 -4.31 1.80 0.82
CA ALA A 122 -4.11 0.44 0.33
C ALA A 122 -3.77 0.44 -1.16
N VAL A 123 -4.47 1.24 -1.97
CA VAL A 123 -4.15 1.43 -3.40
C VAL A 123 -2.72 1.96 -3.55
N LYS A 124 -2.35 3.02 -2.80
CA LYS A 124 -0.98 3.58 -2.85
C LYS A 124 0.08 2.55 -2.47
N ALA A 125 -0.11 1.83 -1.36
CA ALA A 125 0.84 0.82 -0.89
C ALA A 125 0.96 -0.34 -1.89
N GLY A 126 -0.17 -0.85 -2.40
CA GLY A 126 -0.19 -1.93 -3.37
C GLY A 126 0.51 -1.55 -4.67
N THR A 127 0.23 -0.35 -5.20
CA THR A 127 0.91 0.17 -6.40
C THR A 127 2.40 0.35 -6.14
N ALA A 128 2.81 0.92 -5.01
CA ALA A 128 4.21 1.10 -4.66
C ALA A 128 4.98 -0.23 -4.58
N ILE A 129 4.38 -1.28 -3.99
CA ILE A 129 4.99 -2.62 -3.96
C ILE A 129 5.16 -3.13 -5.40
N VAL A 130 4.10 -3.04 -6.21
CA VAL A 130 4.14 -3.52 -7.60
C VAL A 130 5.19 -2.77 -8.39
N ASP A 131 5.27 -1.44 -8.30
CA ASP A 131 6.20 -0.64 -9.10
C ASP A 131 7.66 -1.00 -8.84
N VAL A 132 7.98 -1.23 -7.56
CA VAL A 132 9.32 -1.58 -7.08
C VAL A 132 9.72 -3.03 -7.42
N LEU A 133 8.75 -3.93 -7.66
CA LEU A 133 9.05 -5.31 -8.07
C LEU A 133 9.77 -5.35 -9.43
N GLY A 134 10.80 -6.19 -9.53
CA GLY A 134 11.45 -6.48 -10.82
C GLY A 134 10.49 -7.18 -11.80
N PRO A 135 10.75 -7.15 -13.12
CA PRO A 135 9.85 -7.70 -14.14
C PRO A 135 9.51 -9.19 -13.96
N VAL A 136 10.43 -9.97 -13.41
CA VAL A 136 10.23 -11.39 -13.09
C VAL A 136 9.33 -11.53 -11.86
N ALA A 137 9.61 -10.77 -10.80
CA ALA A 137 8.84 -10.80 -9.55
C ALA A 137 7.42 -10.26 -9.72
N LYS A 138 7.21 -9.26 -10.60
CA LYS A 138 5.87 -8.80 -11.02
C LYS A 138 5.03 -9.95 -11.58
N ARG A 139 5.62 -10.82 -12.39
CA ARG A 139 4.92 -11.96 -13.00
C ARG A 139 4.68 -13.10 -12.00
N GLY A 140 5.67 -13.46 -11.19
CA GLY A 140 5.51 -14.55 -10.23
C GLY A 140 4.66 -14.17 -9.03
N VAL A 141 4.96 -13.04 -8.39
CA VAL A 141 4.34 -12.66 -7.11
C VAL A 141 3.06 -11.88 -7.32
N ALA A 142 3.09 -10.82 -8.12
CA ALA A 142 1.90 -9.96 -8.23
C ALA A 142 0.76 -10.69 -8.95
N VAL A 143 1.02 -11.40 -10.05
CA VAL A 143 -0.06 -12.09 -10.79
C VAL A 143 -0.69 -13.19 -9.95
N GLU A 144 0.07 -14.09 -9.31
CA GLU A 144 -0.50 -15.16 -8.49
C GLU A 144 -1.32 -14.62 -7.32
N LYS A 145 -0.80 -13.62 -6.60
CA LYS A 145 -1.51 -13.00 -5.47
C LYS A 145 -2.73 -12.22 -5.92
N LEU A 146 -2.66 -11.53 -7.06
CA LEU A 146 -3.81 -10.81 -7.65
C LEU A 146 -4.88 -11.78 -8.14
N VAL A 147 -4.51 -12.88 -8.81
CA VAL A 147 -5.45 -13.90 -9.29
C VAL A 147 -6.13 -14.58 -8.10
N GLY A 148 -5.38 -14.96 -7.07
CA GLY A 148 -5.95 -15.50 -5.83
C GLY A 148 -6.88 -14.53 -5.11
N ALA A 149 -6.59 -13.22 -5.17
CA ALA A 149 -7.48 -12.18 -4.61
C ALA A 149 -8.73 -11.90 -5.47
N ILE A 150 -8.76 -12.34 -6.74
CA ILE A 150 -9.87 -12.18 -7.68
C ILE A 150 -10.76 -13.43 -7.74
N ASP A 151 -10.34 -14.55 -7.14
CA ASP A 151 -11.08 -15.80 -7.15
C ASP A 151 -12.55 -15.61 -6.71
N VAL A 152 -13.45 -16.44 -7.22
CA VAL A 152 -14.91 -16.23 -7.28
C VAL A 152 -15.58 -16.08 -5.90
N SER A 153 -14.87 -16.43 -4.83
CA SER A 153 -15.27 -16.22 -3.44
C SER A 153 -14.96 -14.82 -2.87
N ALA A 154 -14.12 -14.03 -3.55
CA ALA A 154 -13.75 -12.68 -3.14
C ALA A 154 -14.88 -11.69 -3.44
N LYS A 155 -15.16 -10.80 -2.48
CA LYS A 155 -16.20 -9.76 -2.62
C LYS A 155 -15.97 -8.97 -3.92
N TRP A 156 -17.00 -8.86 -4.77
CA TRP A 156 -16.99 -8.11 -6.04
C TRP A 156 -16.42 -6.68 -5.94
N GLN A 157 -16.45 -6.07 -4.76
CA GLN A 157 -15.87 -4.74 -4.50
C GLN A 157 -14.34 -4.71 -4.65
N THR A 158 -13.64 -5.81 -4.41
CA THR A 158 -12.21 -5.96 -4.69
C THR A 158 -11.92 -5.90 -6.19
N GLN A 159 -12.87 -6.32 -7.03
CA GLN A 159 -12.76 -6.22 -8.49
C GLN A 159 -12.98 -4.77 -8.98
N GLY A 160 -13.80 -3.96 -8.26
CA GLY A 160 -14.11 -2.57 -8.63
C GLY A 160 -13.00 -1.54 -8.35
N GLY A 161 -12.06 -1.84 -7.44
CA GLY A 161 -10.95 -0.93 -7.10
C GLY A 161 -9.93 -0.70 -8.24
N ARG A 162 -9.90 -1.58 -9.25
CA ARG A 162 -9.05 -1.43 -10.45
C ARG A 162 -9.55 -0.38 -11.44
N GLY A 163 -10.78 0.12 -11.27
CA GLY A 163 -11.40 1.06 -12.20
C GLY A 163 -11.08 2.53 -11.94
N GLN A 164 -10.14 2.89 -11.06
CA GLN A 164 -9.69 4.28 -10.97
C GLN A 164 -8.70 4.58 -12.09
N PRO A 165 -9.07 5.43 -13.07
CA PRO A 165 -8.20 5.74 -14.18
C PRO A 165 -7.09 6.68 -13.69
N HIS A 166 -5.86 6.38 -14.08
CA HIS A 166 -4.76 7.34 -14.26
C HIS A 166 -5.18 8.43 -15.28
N HIS A 167 -6.15 9.26 -14.92
CA HIS A 167 -6.58 10.43 -15.67
C HIS A 167 -6.60 11.67 -14.77
N GLN A 168 -5.42 12.00 -14.26
CA GLN A 168 -5.08 13.37 -13.92
C GLN A 168 -3.72 13.61 -14.55
N ASP A 169 -3.73 14.22 -15.74
CA ASP A 169 -2.88 15.37 -16.10
C ASP A 169 -2.83 15.62 -17.62
N ARG A 170 -3.95 16.07 -18.23
CA ARG A 170 -3.89 16.62 -19.61
C ARG A 170 -5.02 17.53 -20.06
N ARG A 171 -5.72 18.25 -19.17
CA ARG A 171 -6.68 19.30 -19.61
C ARG A 171 -6.71 20.51 -18.66
N ARG A 172 -5.63 21.29 -18.67
CA ARG A 172 -5.70 22.74 -18.41
C ARG A 172 -5.08 23.45 -19.60
N GLY A 173 -5.94 23.83 -20.56
CA GLY A 173 -5.54 24.53 -21.77
C GLY A 173 -6.74 24.84 -22.66
N SER A 174 -7.21 26.09 -22.54
CA SER A 174 -8.14 26.85 -23.41
C SER A 174 -9.67 26.62 -23.32
N PRO A 175 -10.44 27.70 -23.07
CA PRO A 175 -11.88 27.75 -23.30
C PRO A 175 -12.15 28.09 -24.77
N GLY A 176 -12.88 27.23 -25.47
CA GLY A 176 -13.20 27.43 -26.88
C GLY A 176 -14.40 26.61 -27.31
N LYS A 177 -15.58 27.26 -27.23
CA LYS A 177 -16.70 27.22 -28.19
C LYS A 177 -17.20 25.89 -28.78
N SER A 178 -18.51 25.76 -28.63
CA SER A 178 -19.48 25.21 -29.61
C SER A 178 -19.69 23.71 -29.61
N GLY A 179 -20.97 23.33 -29.46
CA GLY A 179 -21.43 21.98 -29.23
C GLY A 179 -21.48 21.10 -30.47
N HIS A 180 -22.10 19.93 -30.33
CA HIS A 180 -22.97 19.29 -31.32
C HIS A 180 -23.57 18.00 -30.71
N ALA A 181 -24.89 17.90 -30.83
CA ALA A 181 -25.75 16.74 -31.00
C ALA A 181 -25.49 15.45 -30.17
N CYS A 182 -26.43 15.17 -29.26
CA CYS A 182 -26.78 13.79 -28.88
C CYS A 182 -27.41 13.08 -30.09
N PRO A 183 -26.99 11.85 -30.46
CA PRO A 183 -27.76 11.03 -31.39
C PRO A 183 -28.97 10.45 -30.67
N THR A 184 -30.14 10.84 -31.15
CA THR A 184 -31.47 10.38 -30.74
C THR A 184 -31.61 8.89 -31.03
N SER A 185 -32.03 8.12 -30.02
CA SER A 185 -32.43 6.72 -30.12
C SER A 185 -33.60 6.55 -31.10
N SER A 186 -33.46 5.70 -32.11
CA SER A 186 -34.56 5.29 -33.00
C SER A 186 -35.61 4.46 -32.25
N PRO A 187 -36.92 4.61 -32.54
CA PRO A 187 -37.97 3.78 -31.97
C PRO A 187 -38.11 2.43 -32.71
N PRO A 188 -38.75 1.42 -32.09
CA PRO A 188 -38.86 0.06 -32.63
C PRO A 188 -39.89 -0.04 -33.77
N SER A 189 -39.56 -0.84 -34.79
CA SER A 189 -40.44 -1.18 -35.92
C SER A 189 -41.55 -2.17 -35.49
N PRO A 190 -42.80 -2.02 -35.96
CA PRO A 190 -43.88 -2.97 -35.69
C PRO A 190 -43.77 -4.24 -36.56
N PRO A 191 -44.39 -5.36 -36.16
CA PRO A 191 -44.29 -6.64 -36.84
C PRO A 191 -45.15 -6.69 -38.12
N LEU A 192 -44.60 -7.30 -39.18
CA LEU A 192 -45.34 -7.70 -40.37
C LEU A 192 -46.34 -8.80 -39.98
N MET A 193 -47.62 -8.56 -40.29
CA MET A 193 -48.65 -9.61 -40.31
C MET A 193 -48.63 -10.31 -41.68
N CYS A 194 -48.69 -11.64 -41.66
CA CYS A 194 -49.19 -12.47 -42.75
C CYS A 194 -50.56 -13.00 -42.34
#